data_AF-A0A953UM65-F1
#
_entry.id   AF-A0A953UM65-F1
#
_cell.length_a   1.000
_cell.length_b   1.000
_cell.length_c   1.000
_cell.angle_alpha   90.00
_cell.angle_beta   90.00
_cell.angle_gamma   90.00
#
_symmetry.space_group_name_H-M   'P 1'
#
loop_
_entity.id
_entity.type
_entity.pdbx_description
1 polymer ?
#
loop_
_entity_poly.entity_id
_entity_poly.type
_entity_poly.pdbx_seq_one_letter_code
_entity_poly.pdbx_strand_id
1 'polypeptide(L)' 'MAAAQARGLSPDALVREALDRILGEAPKPAEEQREARPIWEVILDNMKDVPPEEFARLPKDGASEHDHYLYGHPKRNP' A
#
# COMPACT_ATOMS: atom_id res chain seq x y z
N MET A 1 19.25 25.91 -21.95
CA MET A 1 19.40 25.50 -23.36
C MET A 1 20.82 25.04 -23.69
N ALA A 2 21.87 25.79 -23.33
CA ALA A 2 23.27 25.44 -23.65
C ALA A 2 23.72 24.05 -23.13
N ALA A 3 23.31 23.66 -21.91
CA ALA A 3 23.69 22.37 -21.33
C ALA A 3 23.10 21.15 -22.06
N ALA A 4 21.89 21.26 -22.62
CA ALA A 4 21.26 20.18 -23.38
C ALA A 4 21.94 20.03 -24.76
N GLN A 5 22.21 21.16 -25.43
CA GLN A 5 22.89 21.21 -26.72
C GLN A 5 24.33 20.66 -26.65
N ALA A 6 25.07 20.98 -25.58
CA ALA A 6 26.42 20.45 -25.36
C ALA A 6 26.46 18.92 -25.18
N ARG A 7 25.34 18.32 -24.75
CA ARG A 7 25.19 16.87 -24.54
C ARG A 7 24.44 16.18 -25.69
N GLY A 8 24.05 16.92 -26.74
CA GLY A 8 23.24 16.38 -27.84
C GLY A 8 21.84 15.92 -27.43
N LEU A 9 21.36 16.36 -26.27
CA LEU A 9 20.06 15.98 -25.71
C LEU A 9 19.02 17.07 -26.01
N SER A 10 17.76 16.66 -26.08
CA SER A 10 16.66 17.62 -25.98
C SER A 10 16.59 18.19 -24.56
N PRO A 11 16.02 19.38 -24.37
CA PRO A 11 15.80 19.95 -23.03
C PRO A 11 15.02 19.00 -22.11
N ASP A 12 13.96 18.36 -22.61
CA ASP A 12 13.15 17.39 -21.86
C ASP A 12 13.94 16.16 -21.43
N ALA A 13 14.82 15.63 -22.29
CA ALA A 13 15.65 14.48 -21.96
C ALA A 13 16.64 14.81 -20.83
N LEU A 14 17.22 16.03 -20.86
CA LEU A 14 18.12 16.49 -19.80
C LEU A 14 17.36 16.68 -18.47
N VAL A 15 16.14 17.22 -18.51
CA VAL A 15 15.30 17.38 -17.32
C VAL A 15 14.94 16.02 -16.73
N ARG A 16 14.56 15.05 -17.56
CA ARG A 16 14.25 13.69 -17.12
C ARG A 16 15.44 13.00 -16.45
N GLU A 17 16.62 13.05 -17.06
CA GLU A 17 17.85 12.48 -16.48
C GLU A 17 18.19 13.11 -15.12
N ALA A 18 18.03 14.43 -14.99
CA ALA A 18 18.26 15.13 -13.73
C ALA A 18 17.24 14.71 -12.66
N LEU A 19 15.97 14.57 -13.02
CA LEU A 19 14.92 14.11 -12.10
C LEU A 19 15.13 12.66 -11.66
N ASP A 20 15.46 11.76 -12.59
CA ASP A 20 15.70 10.35 -12.29
C ASP A 20 16.88 10.17 -11.32
N ARG A 21 17.92 11.00 -11.44
CA ARG A 21 19.04 11.02 -10.50
C ARG A 21 18.61 11.47 -9.10
N ILE A 22 17.87 12.57 -9.01
CA ILE A 22 17.39 13.10 -7.72
C ILE A 22 16.44 12.10 -7.05
N LEU A 23 15.57 11.46 -7.82
CA LEU A 23 14.60 10.47 -7.32
C LEU A 23 15.27 9.13 -6.99
N GLY A 24 16.32 8.73 -7.70
CA GLY A 24 17.10 7.52 -7.40
C GLY A 24 18.01 7.65 -6.18
N GLU A 25 18.47 8.86 -5.88
CA GLU A 25 19.25 9.20 -4.68
C GLU A 25 18.36 9.50 -3.46
N ALA A 26 17.07 9.75 -3.65
CA ALA A 26 16.12 9.90 -2.56
C ALA A 26 16.15 8.61 -1.72
N PRO A 27 16.23 8.71 -0.37
CA PRO A 27 16.07 7.54 0.47
C PRO A 27 14.73 6.93 0.12
N LYS A 28 14.76 5.73 -0.48
CA LYS A 28 13.55 4.92 -0.57
C LYS A 28 13.00 4.88 0.86
N PRO A 29 11.70 5.12 1.07
CA PRO A 29 11.09 4.79 2.34
C PRO A 29 11.61 3.40 2.67
N ALA A 30 12.09 3.18 3.89
CA ALA A 30 12.45 1.85 4.32
C ALA A 30 11.17 1.01 4.15
N GLU A 31 11.02 0.37 3.00
CA GLU A 31 10.24 -0.83 2.86
C GLU A 31 10.98 -1.77 3.79
N GLU A 32 10.57 -1.73 5.06
CA GLU A 32 10.82 -2.80 5.99
C GLU A 32 10.53 -4.05 5.17
N GLN A 33 11.59 -4.82 4.92
CA GLN A 33 11.53 -6.13 4.30
C GLN A 33 10.81 -7.05 5.29
N ARG A 34 9.57 -6.71 5.66
CA ARG A 34 8.60 -7.66 6.14
C ARG A 34 8.47 -8.60 4.96
N GLU A 35 8.92 -9.84 5.15
CA GLU A 35 8.53 -10.92 4.26
C GLU A 35 7.05 -10.70 3.95
N ALA A 36 6.75 -10.34 2.71
CA ALA A 36 5.43 -9.86 2.34
C ALA A 36 4.51 -11.07 2.24
N ARG A 37 4.23 -11.69 3.40
CA ARG A 37 3.22 -12.71 3.52
C ARG A 37 1.88 -12.12 3.09
N PRO A 38 1.07 -12.87 2.34
CA PRO A 38 -0.26 -12.41 1.98
C PRO A 38 -1.05 -11.95 3.21
N ILE A 39 -1.86 -10.90 3.06
CA ILE A 39 -2.65 -10.35 4.17
C ILE A 39 -3.56 -11.40 4.84
N TRP A 40 -4.01 -12.41 4.10
CA TRP A 40 -4.82 -13.49 4.64
C TRP A 40 -4.04 -14.38 5.63
N GLU A 41 -2.73 -14.56 5.45
CA GLU A 41 -1.89 -15.29 6.42
C GLU A 41 -1.78 -14.53 7.74
N VAL A 42 -1.68 -13.20 7.66
CA VAL A 42 -1.66 -12.33 8.85
C VAL A 42 -3.00 -12.40 9.58
N ILE A 43 -4.12 -12.37 8.85
CA ILE A 43 -5.46 -12.51 9.44
C ILE A 43 -5.61 -13.87 10.13
N LEU A 44 -5.18 -14.97 9.49
CA LEU A 44 -5.27 -16.30 10.10
C LEU A 44 -4.42 -16.42 11.36
N ASP A 45 -3.19 -15.89 11.36
CA ASP A 45 -2.30 -15.93 12.54
C ASP A 45 -2.88 -15.12 13.72
N ASN A 46 -3.50 -13.97 13.44
CA ASN A 46 -4.18 -13.17 14.47
C ASN A 46 -5.43 -13.85 15.04
N MET A 47 -6.11 -14.68 14.23
CA MET A 47 -7.37 -15.33 14.59
C MET A 47 -7.19 -16.71 15.24
N LYS A 48 -5.96 -17.24 15.32
CA LYS A 48 -5.68 -18.62 15.74
C LYS A 48 -6.15 -18.99 17.15
N ASP A 49 -6.20 -18.01 18.05
CA ASP A 49 -6.56 -18.21 19.46
C ASP A 49 -8.06 -17.93 19.73
N VAL A 50 -8.85 -17.61 18.70
CA VAL A 50 -10.28 -17.35 18.85
C VAL A 50 -11.06 -18.67 18.93
N PRO A 51 -11.90 -18.87 19.97
CA PRO A 51 -12.67 -20.11 20.12
C PRO A 51 -13.70 -20.35 19.00
N PRO A 52 -13.99 -21.61 18.62
CA PRO A 52 -14.98 -21.95 17.59
C PRO A 52 -16.37 -21.36 17.86
N GLU A 53 -16.78 -21.33 19.12
CA GLU A 53 -18.05 -20.79 19.59
C GLU A 53 -18.22 -19.30 19.30
N GLU A 54 -17.13 -18.53 19.25
CA GLU A 54 -17.20 -17.12 18.84
C GLU A 54 -17.41 -17.00 17.32
N PHE A 55 -16.81 -17.89 16.52
CA PHE A 55 -17.12 -17.96 15.09
C PHE A 55 -18.57 -18.38 14.83
N ALA A 56 -19.14 -19.25 15.67
CA ALA A 56 -20.53 -19.68 15.55
C ALA A 56 -21.55 -18.54 15.80
N ARG A 57 -21.12 -17.45 16.44
CA ARG A 57 -21.94 -16.25 16.68
C ARG A 57 -21.90 -15.26 15.53
N LEU A 58 -21.01 -15.45 14.55
CA LEU A 58 -20.90 -14.54 13.41
C LEU A 58 -22.14 -14.63 12.51
N PRO A 59 -22.54 -13.49 11.92
CA PRO A 59 -23.64 -13.48 10.95
C PRO A 59 -23.27 -14.28 9.70
N LYS A 60 -24.20 -15.11 9.22
CA LYS A 60 -24.00 -15.94 8.02
C LYS A 60 -23.79 -15.13 6.75
N ASP A 61 -24.32 -13.91 6.71
CA ASP A 61 -24.25 -12.97 5.61
C ASP A 61 -23.13 -11.92 5.77
N GLY A 62 -22.28 -12.03 6.78
CA GLY A 62 -21.29 -11.00 7.12
C GLY A 62 -20.32 -10.65 5.99
N ALA A 63 -20.05 -11.57 5.06
CA ALA A 63 -19.24 -11.29 3.88
C ALA A 63 -19.99 -10.46 2.82
N SER A 64 -21.25 -10.80 2.56
CA SER A 64 -22.08 -10.12 1.54
C SER A 64 -22.58 -8.77 2.04
N GLU A 65 -22.98 -8.68 3.31
CA GLU A 65 -23.63 -7.53 3.93
C GLU A 65 -22.71 -6.79 4.91
N HIS A 66 -21.38 -6.80 4.68
CA HIS A 66 -20.41 -6.22 5.61
C HIS A 66 -20.69 -4.74 5.95
N ASP A 67 -21.23 -3.96 5.00
CA ASP A 67 -21.63 -2.56 5.21
C ASP A 67 -22.74 -2.40 6.27
N HIS A 68 -23.62 -3.41 6.42
CA HIS A 68 -24.65 -3.42 7.46
C HIS A 68 -24.04 -3.49 8.86
N TYR A 69 -22.93 -4.23 9.01
CA TYR A 69 -22.27 -4.46 10.28
C TYR A 69 -21.23 -3.39 10.62
N LEU A 70 -20.79 -2.58 9.64
CA LEU A 70 -19.84 -1.48 9.83
C LEU A 70 -20.55 -0.13 10.10
N TYR A 71 -21.46 -0.11 11.08
CA TYR A 71 -22.15 1.12 11.46
C TYR A 71 -21.20 2.08 12.22
N GLY A 72 -21.44 3.39 12.10
CA GLY A 72 -20.75 4.43 12.89
C GLY A 72 -19.28 4.69 12.54
N HIS A 73 -18.67 3.94 11.62
CA HIS A 73 -17.29 4.18 11.20
C HIS A 73 -17.20 5.33 10.18
N PRO A 74 -16.24 6.25 10.32
CA PRO A 74 -15.99 7.27 9.30
C PRO A 74 -15.64 6.61 7.97
N LYS A 75 -16.45 6.85 6.93
CA LYS A 75 -16.17 6.35 5.57
C LYS A 75 -15.02 7.10 4.88
N ARG A 76 -14.54 8.18 5.50
CA ARG A 76 -13.44 9.04 5.04
C ARG A 76 -12.72 9.59 6.27
N ASN A 77 -11.40 9.75 6.17
CA ASN A 77 -10.64 10.58 7.10
C ASN A 77 -10.97 12.06 6.84
N PRO A 78 -10.92 12.93 7.86
CA PRO A 78 -10.97 14.38 7.67
C PRO A 78 -9.77 14.89 6.86
#